data_AF-A0A455U8M2-F1
#
_entry.id   AF-A0A455U8M2-F1
#
_cell.length_a   1.000
_cell.length_b   1.000
_cell.length_c   1.000
_cell.angle_alpha   90.00
_cell.angle_beta   90.00
_cell.angle_gamma   90.00
#
_symmetry.space_group_name_H-M   'P 1'
#
loop_
_entity.id
_entity.type
_entity.pdbx_description
1 polymer ?
#
loop_
_entity_poly.entity_id
_entity_poly.type
_entity_poly.pdbx_seq_one_letter_code
_entity_poly.pdbx_strand_id
1 'polypeptide(L)'
;MPVHKNIGPAGLTLVVVRDDLLGKAQPGIPSLFDYQMLADAGSMVNTPPTYAWYLAGLVFQWLKEDVGGVAAMDAINQRKADKLYAAIDASDFYSNPIAKHNRSRMNVPFVLADAALDKLFYSRPMRRGCLI
;
A
#
# COMPACT_ATOMS: atom_id res chain seq x y z
N MET A 1 -9.42 3.34 -1.48
CA MET A 1 -8.09 3.01 -0.93
C MET A 1 -7.25 4.28 -0.82
N PRO A 2 -6.69 4.59 0.37
CA PRO A 2 -5.74 5.70 0.51
C PRO A 2 -4.51 5.48 -0.36
N VAL A 3 -4.12 6.47 -1.16
CA VAL A 3 -3.02 6.29 -2.12
C VAL A 3 -1.63 6.22 -1.45
N HIS A 4 -1.50 6.69 -0.20
CA HIS A 4 -0.23 6.83 0.57
C HIS A 4 0.55 5.53 0.81
N LYS A 5 0.00 4.37 0.46
CA LYS A 5 0.65 3.08 0.66
C LYS A 5 1.43 2.65 -0.57
N ASN A 6 0.75 2.59 -1.71
CA ASN A 6 1.27 1.93 -2.92
C ASN A 6 1.10 2.76 -4.20
N ILE A 7 0.49 3.95 -4.15
CA ILE A 7 0.07 4.70 -5.36
C ILE A 7 0.65 6.11 -5.40
N GLY A 8 0.82 6.80 -4.27
CA GLY A 8 1.26 8.19 -4.29
C GLY A 8 1.32 8.80 -2.89
N PRO A 9 1.38 10.14 -2.75
CA PRO A 9 1.42 10.81 -1.45
C PRO A 9 0.05 10.84 -0.76
N ALA A 10 0.02 11.02 0.56
CA ALA A 10 -1.24 11.18 1.30
C ALA A 10 -2.09 12.35 0.79
N GLY A 11 -3.42 12.23 0.92
CA GLY A 11 -4.38 13.28 0.54
C GLY A 11 -5.34 12.90 -0.60
N LEU A 12 -5.16 11.74 -1.24
CA LEU A 12 -6.08 11.21 -2.27
C LEU A 12 -6.55 9.79 -1.93
N THR A 13 -7.76 9.47 -2.38
CA THR A 13 -8.35 8.12 -2.27
C THR A 13 -8.86 7.67 -3.62
N LEU A 14 -8.41 6.51 -4.10
CA LEU A 14 -8.95 5.86 -5.30
C LEU A 14 -10.08 4.92 -4.91
N VAL A 15 -11.22 5.01 -5.59
CA VAL A 15 -12.36 4.11 -5.43
C VAL A 15 -12.72 3.55 -6.80
N VAL A 16 -12.94 2.23 -6.86
CA VAL A 16 -13.47 1.55 -8.05
C VAL A 16 -14.83 1.00 -7.65
N VAL A 17 -15.89 1.56 -8.24
CA VAL A 17 -17.28 1.18 -7.97
C VAL A 17 -17.87 0.60 -9.25
N ARG A 18 -18.68 -0.45 -9.13
CA ARG A 18 -19.40 -1.03 -10.27
C ARG A 18 -20.64 -0.18 -10.57
N ASP A 19 -20.91 0.11 -11.84
CA ASP A 19 -21.92 1.09 -12.25
C ASP A 19 -23.34 0.81 -11.71
N ASP A 20 -23.74 -0.45 -11.61
CA ASP A 20 -25.04 -0.88 -11.06
C ASP A 20 -25.21 -0.65 -9.55
N LEU A 21 -24.13 -0.25 -8.86
CA LEU A 21 -24.16 0.13 -7.44
C LEU A 21 -24.35 1.64 -7.25
N LEU A 22 -24.28 2.44 -8.31
CA LEU A 22 -24.52 3.88 -8.26
C LEU A 22 -26.01 4.20 -8.07
N GLY A 23 -26.31 5.42 -7.63
CA GLY A 23 -27.69 5.87 -7.35
C GLY A 23 -28.34 5.26 -6.10
N LYS A 24 -27.59 4.49 -5.30
CA LYS A 24 -28.07 3.81 -4.07
C LYS A 24 -27.61 4.50 -2.79
N ALA A 25 -27.26 5.77 -2.88
CA ALA A 25 -26.79 6.56 -1.75
C ALA A 25 -27.91 6.74 -0.70
N GLN A 26 -27.55 6.70 0.58
CA GLN A 26 -28.51 6.91 1.67
C GLN A 26 -28.97 8.39 1.70
N PRO A 27 -30.25 8.66 2.02
CA PRO A 27 -30.71 10.04 2.20
C PRO A 27 -29.89 10.78 3.26
N GLY A 28 -29.49 12.01 2.96
CA GLY A 28 -28.71 12.86 3.88
C GLY A 28 -27.20 12.63 3.86
N ILE A 29 -26.68 11.77 2.98
CA ILE A 29 -25.23 11.64 2.81
C ILE A 29 -24.64 12.96 2.24
N PRO A 30 -23.48 13.43 2.72
CA PRO A 30 -22.78 14.53 2.08
C PRO A 30 -22.42 14.19 0.63
N SER A 31 -22.55 15.17 -0.27
CA SER A 31 -22.28 14.99 -1.71
C SER A 31 -20.88 14.46 -2.03
N LEU A 32 -19.89 14.75 -1.18
CA LEU A 32 -18.51 14.23 -1.31
C LEU A 32 -18.39 12.72 -1.07
N PHE A 33 -19.42 12.08 -0.50
CA PHE A 33 -19.48 10.64 -0.30
C PHE A 33 -20.53 9.98 -1.20
N ASP A 34 -21.23 10.75 -2.04
CA ASP A 34 -22.14 10.20 -3.03
C ASP A 34 -21.36 9.82 -4.30
N TYR A 35 -21.23 8.51 -4.55
CA TYR A 35 -20.49 8.01 -5.70
C TYR A 35 -21.17 8.33 -7.05
N GLN A 36 -22.49 8.49 -7.08
CA GLN A 36 -23.16 8.93 -8.31
C GLN A 36 -22.74 10.36 -8.64
N MET A 37 -22.83 11.27 -7.66
CA MET A 37 -22.41 12.66 -7.87
C MET A 37 -20.92 12.78 -8.22
N LEU A 38 -20.06 11.99 -7.57
CA LEU A 38 -18.64 11.93 -7.92
C LEU A 38 -18.41 11.41 -9.34
N ALA A 39 -19.14 10.38 -9.78
CA ALA A 39 -19.02 9.86 -11.14
C ALA A 39 -19.48 10.88 -12.19
N ASP A 40 -20.66 11.49 -11.99
CA ASP A 40 -21.25 12.47 -12.90
C ASP A 40 -20.39 13.73 -13.05
N ALA A 41 -19.72 14.16 -11.97
CA ALA A 41 -18.81 15.31 -11.97
C ALA A 41 -17.37 14.95 -12.37
N GLY A 42 -17.09 13.72 -12.79
CA GLY A 42 -15.71 13.29 -13.11
C GLY A 42 -14.74 13.43 -11.94
N SER A 43 -15.21 13.15 -10.72
CA SER A 43 -14.51 13.34 -9.44
C SER A 43 -14.19 14.79 -9.06
N MET A 44 -14.88 15.76 -9.67
CA MET A 44 -14.70 17.20 -9.44
C MET A 44 -15.95 17.87 -8.85
N VAL A 45 -16.61 17.21 -7.89
CA VAL A 45 -17.74 17.80 -7.12
C VAL A 45 -17.28 19.06 -6.36
N ASN A 46 -16.02 19.09 -5.93
CA ASN A 46 -15.33 20.25 -5.39
C ASN A 46 -13.87 20.27 -5.89
N THR A 47 -13.05 21.18 -5.36
CA THR A 47 -11.61 21.22 -5.65
C THR A 47 -10.92 19.91 -5.21
N PRO A 48 -10.40 19.10 -6.14
CA PRO A 48 -9.74 17.85 -5.79
C PRO A 48 -8.31 18.11 -5.30
N PRO A 49 -7.64 17.13 -4.66
CA PRO A 49 -6.23 17.22 -4.26
C PRO A 49 -5.31 17.11 -5.49
N THR A 50 -5.22 18.19 -6.27
CA THR A 50 -4.56 18.23 -7.59
C THR A 50 -3.12 17.72 -7.57
N TYR A 51 -2.33 18.08 -6.55
CA TYR A 51 -0.94 17.63 -6.43
C TYR A 51 -0.82 16.11 -6.20
N ALA A 52 -1.64 15.55 -5.31
CA ALA A 52 -1.66 14.10 -5.07
C ALA A 52 -2.16 13.32 -6.28
N TRP A 53 -3.11 13.89 -7.03
CA TRP A 53 -3.60 13.32 -8.28
C TRP A 53 -2.52 13.29 -9.35
N TYR A 54 -1.81 14.39 -9.57
CA TYR A 54 -0.70 14.46 -10.52
C TYR A 54 0.38 13.40 -10.21
N LEU A 55 0.81 13.31 -8.95
CA LEU A 55 1.83 12.33 -8.56
C LEU A 55 1.36 10.89 -8.69
N ALA A 56 0.10 10.58 -8.39
CA ALA A 56 -0.46 9.26 -8.65
C ALA A 56 -0.42 8.92 -10.16
N GLY A 57 -0.70 9.91 -11.02
CA GLY A 57 -0.55 9.77 -12.48
C GLY A 57 0.86 9.38 -12.91
N LEU A 58 1.89 10.04 -12.36
CA LEU A 58 3.29 9.69 -12.63
C LEU A 58 3.65 8.28 -12.14
N VAL A 59 3.16 7.86 -10.98
CA VAL A 59 3.39 6.50 -10.47
C VAL A 59 2.74 5.46 -11.38
N PHE A 60 1.56 5.74 -11.93
CA PHE A 60 0.92 4.84 -12.90
C PHE A 60 1.71 4.74 -14.21
N GLN A 61 2.27 5.85 -14.70
CA GLN A 61 3.16 5.85 -15.88
C GLN A 61 4.40 5.01 -15.61
N TRP A 62 5.12 5.26 -14.51
CA TRP A 62 6.28 4.46 -14.10
C TRP A 62 5.95 2.96 -13.98
N LEU A 63 4.81 2.62 -13.35
CA LEU A 63 4.38 1.23 -13.20
C LEU A 63 4.15 0.57 -14.57
N LYS A 64 3.58 1.29 -15.53
CA LYS A 64 3.27 0.76 -16.86
C LYS A 64 4.50 0.67 -17.75
N GLU A 65 5.30 1.74 -17.79
CA GLU A 65 6.37 1.95 -18.77
C GLU A 65 7.71 1.39 -18.30
N ASP A 66 8.10 1.66 -17.06
CA ASP A 66 9.42 1.29 -16.54
C ASP A 66 9.41 -0.11 -15.88
N VAL A 67 8.34 -0.42 -15.14
CA VAL A 67 8.24 -1.73 -14.45
C VAL A 67 7.72 -2.83 -15.39
N GLY A 68 6.85 -2.50 -16.34
CA GLY A 68 6.18 -3.50 -17.20
C GLY A 68 4.80 -3.95 -16.69
N GLY A 69 4.15 -3.12 -15.88
CA GLY A 69 2.80 -3.33 -15.38
C GLY A 69 2.70 -4.23 -14.14
N VAL A 70 1.47 -4.58 -13.79
CA VAL A 70 1.15 -5.27 -12.53
C VAL A 70 1.76 -6.68 -12.48
N ALA A 71 1.84 -7.39 -13.60
CA ALA A 71 2.44 -8.72 -13.66
C ALA A 71 3.94 -8.71 -13.34
N ALA A 72 4.68 -7.74 -13.88
CA ALA A 72 6.09 -7.57 -13.58
C ALA A 72 6.31 -7.13 -12.12
N MET A 73 5.47 -6.21 -11.62
CA MET A 73 5.49 -5.80 -10.22
C MET A 73 5.17 -6.96 -9.27
N ASP A 74 4.27 -7.87 -9.63
CA ASP A 74 3.96 -9.08 -8.87
C ASP A 74 5.19 -9.98 -8.73
N ALA A 75 5.89 -10.26 -9.84
CA ALA A 75 7.12 -11.06 -9.82
C ALA A 75 8.23 -10.41 -8.98
N ILE A 76 8.39 -9.09 -9.05
CA ILE A 76 9.33 -8.34 -8.21
C ILE A 76 8.94 -8.45 -6.74
N ASN A 77 7.68 -8.24 -6.40
CA ASN A 77 7.19 -8.32 -5.02
C ASN A 77 7.31 -9.74 -4.45
N GLN A 78 7.04 -10.76 -5.25
CA GLN A 78 7.24 -12.15 -4.88
C GLN A 78 8.71 -12.42 -4.51
N ARG A 79 9.65 -12.05 -5.39
CA ARG A 79 11.09 -12.23 -5.13
C ARG A 79 11.58 -11.52 -3.87
N LYS A 80 11.10 -10.29 -3.61
CA LYS A 80 11.46 -9.54 -2.39
C LYS A 80 10.93 -10.24 -1.14
N ALA A 81 9.65 -10.62 -1.15
CA ALA A 81 9.00 -11.28 -0.03
C ALA A 81 9.67 -12.63 0.26
N ASP A 82 9.90 -13.45 -0.76
CA ASP A 82 10.55 -14.76 -0.62
C ASP A 82 11.95 -14.63 -0.03
N LYS A 83 12.75 -13.67 -0.50
CA LYS A 83 14.09 -13.45 0.02
C LYS A 83 14.07 -13.05 1.50
N LEU A 84 13.14 -12.20 1.91
CA LEU A 84 13.02 -11.77 3.31
C LEU A 84 12.47 -12.88 4.21
N TYR A 85 11.42 -13.57 3.77
CA TYR A 85 10.85 -14.69 4.52
C TYR A 85 11.81 -15.86 4.63
N ALA A 86 12.60 -16.15 3.59
CA ALA A 86 13.64 -17.18 3.66
C ALA A 86 14.70 -16.83 4.72
N ALA A 87 15.10 -15.56 4.82
CA ALA A 87 16.04 -15.11 5.86
C ALA A 87 15.45 -15.21 7.28
N ILE A 88 14.15 -14.94 7.44
CA ILE A 88 13.45 -15.10 8.72
C ILE A 88 13.30 -16.57 9.08
N ASP A 89 12.77 -17.40 8.17
CA ASP A 89 12.46 -18.81 8.41
C ASP A 89 13.72 -19.68 8.56
N ALA A 90 14.86 -19.26 8.01
CA ALA A 90 16.15 -19.96 8.17
C ALA A 90 16.92 -19.51 9.43
N SER A 91 16.35 -18.65 10.26
CA SER A 91 16.99 -18.10 11.46
C SER A 91 16.27 -18.53 12.73
N ASP A 92 17.02 -18.93 13.75
CA ASP A 92 16.47 -19.12 15.10
C ASP A 92 16.33 -17.78 15.86
N PHE A 93 16.88 -16.71 15.31
CA PHE A 93 16.88 -15.37 15.94
C PHE A 93 15.66 -14.54 15.55
N TYR A 94 15.13 -14.76 14.36
CA TYR A 94 13.95 -14.06 13.84
C TYR A 94 12.79 -15.04 13.71
N SER A 95 11.58 -14.59 13.98
CA SER A 95 10.38 -15.38 13.68
C SER A 95 9.25 -14.51 13.16
N ASN A 96 8.35 -15.11 12.38
CA ASN A 96 7.14 -14.48 11.91
C ASN A 96 5.93 -15.27 12.45
N PRO A 97 5.03 -14.64 13.25
CA PRO A 97 3.92 -15.34 13.91
C PRO A 97 2.74 -15.63 12.97
N ILE A 98 2.82 -15.25 11.69
CA ILE A 98 1.74 -15.38 10.72
C ILE A 98 1.88 -16.70 9.97
N ALA A 99 0.76 -17.44 9.87
CA ALA A 99 0.69 -18.67 9.09
C ALA A 99 1.14 -18.43 7.63
N LYS A 100 1.93 -19.34 7.07
CA LYS A 100 2.61 -19.15 5.77
C LYS A 100 1.68 -18.71 4.63
N HIS A 101 0.47 -19.27 4.56
CA HIS A 101 -0.51 -18.96 3.51
C HIS A 101 -1.17 -17.57 3.66
N ASN A 102 -1.06 -16.93 4.84
CA ASN A 102 -1.61 -15.61 5.13
C ASN A 102 -0.53 -14.51 5.20
N ARG A 103 0.72 -14.84 4.86
CA ARG A 103 1.84 -13.89 4.92
C ARG A 103 1.70 -12.83 3.83
N SER A 104 1.68 -11.56 4.25
CA SER A 104 1.66 -10.44 3.32
C SER A 104 3.00 -10.31 2.60
N ARG A 105 2.94 -9.99 1.30
CA ARG A 105 4.11 -9.66 0.48
C ARG A 105 4.49 -8.18 0.55
N MET A 106 3.65 -7.36 1.19
CA MET A 106 3.82 -5.90 1.28
C MET A 106 4.31 -5.45 2.65
N ASN A 107 3.85 -6.11 3.72
CA ASN A 107 4.21 -5.79 5.10
C ASN A 107 4.61 -7.08 5.80
N VAL A 108 5.90 -7.20 6.15
CA VAL A 108 6.46 -8.41 6.73
C VAL A 108 6.81 -8.13 8.20
N PRO A 109 5.87 -8.37 9.14
CA PRO A 109 6.20 -8.28 10.56
C PRO A 109 7.12 -9.45 10.94
N PHE A 110 8.08 -9.21 11.82
CA PHE A 110 8.88 -10.26 12.45
C PHE A 110 9.22 -9.84 13.87
N VAL A 111 9.50 -10.82 14.71
CA VAL A 111 9.91 -10.62 16.10
C VAL A 111 11.26 -11.28 16.33
N LEU A 112 12.02 -10.76 17.29
CA LEU A 112 13.24 -11.41 17.75
C LEU A 112 12.89 -12.55 18.72
N ALA A 113 13.74 -13.57 18.78
CA ALA A 113 13.62 -14.62 19.78
C ALA A 113 13.79 -14.10 21.21
N ASP A 114 14.59 -13.03 21.39
CA ASP A 114 14.77 -12.32 22.66
C ASP A 114 14.39 -10.84 22.51
N ALA A 115 13.27 -10.47 23.15
CA ALA A 115 12.73 -9.11 23.15
C ALA A 115 13.66 -8.10 23.85
N ALA A 116 14.61 -8.54 24.70
CA ALA A 116 15.58 -7.63 25.32
C ALA A 116 16.50 -6.97 24.27
N LEU A 117 16.65 -7.60 23.10
CA LEU A 117 17.50 -7.11 22.01
C LEU A 117 16.79 -6.11 21.09
N ASP A 118 15.48 -5.89 21.24
CA ASP A 118 14.70 -5.00 20.40
C ASP A 118 15.28 -3.57 20.37
N LYS A 119 15.61 -3.00 21.54
CA LYS A 119 16.21 -1.65 21.63
C LYS A 119 17.55 -1.56 20.90
N LEU A 120 18.37 -2.60 20.99
CA LEU A 120 19.64 -2.67 20.26
C LEU A 120 19.40 -2.83 18.75
N PHE A 121 18.37 -3.59 18.37
CA PHE A 121 17.97 -3.79 17.00
C PHE A 121 17.41 -2.52 16.36
N TYR A 122 16.69 -1.65 17.06
CA TYR A 122 16.24 -0.37 16.50
C TYR A 122 17.37 0.66 16.34
N SER A 123 18.35 0.67 17.26
CA SER A 123 19.41 1.68 17.26
C SER A 123 20.50 1.49 16.19
N ARG A 124 20.71 0.25 15.71
CA ARG A 124 21.79 -0.08 14.75
C ARG A 124 21.45 0.17 13.27
N PRO A 125 20.25 -0.15 12.76
CA PRO A 125 19.88 -0.01 11.35
C PRO A 125 19.80 1.45 10.91
N MET A 126 19.43 2.35 11.82
CA MET A 126 19.47 3.79 11.59
C MET A 126 20.89 4.29 11.24
N ARG A 127 21.94 3.65 11.77
CA ARG A 127 23.35 3.96 11.42
C ARG A 127 23.77 3.40 10.05
N ARG A 128 23.00 2.49 9.47
CA ARG A 128 23.26 1.87 8.16
C ARG A 128 22.29 2.34 7.07
N GLY A 129 21.55 3.43 7.33
CA GLY A 129 20.61 4.01 6.36
C GLY A 129 19.28 3.25 6.23
N CYS A 130 18.99 2.31 7.14
CA CYS A 130 17.70 1.62 7.17
C CYS A 130 16.82 2.28 8.24
N LEU A 131 15.77 2.96 7.80
CA LEU A 131 14.77 3.58 8.66
C LEU A 131 13.79 2.49 9.10
N ILE A 132 13.70 2.25 10.42
CA ILE A 132 12.73 1.35 11.04
C ILE A 132 11.57 2.17 11.58
#